data_AF-A0A8J7Q9C7-F1
#
_entry.id   AF-A0A8J7Q9C7-F1
#
_cell.length_a   1.000
_cell.length_b   1.000
_cell.length_c   1.000
_cell.angle_alpha   90.00
_cell.angle_beta   90.00
_cell.angle_gamma   90.00
#
_symmetry.space_group_name_H-M   'P 1'
#
loop_
_entity.id
_entity.type
_entity.pdbx_description
1 polymer ?
#
loop_
_entity_poly.entity_id
_entity_poly.type
_entity_poly.pdbx_seq_one_letter_code
_entity_poly.pdbx_strand_id
1 'polypeptide(L)'
;MKTYAFERLYQDKQCWIAPAYVTVDAAGTITAVGSEAPDDGTPVEHHRGLVLPGFQNAHSHAFQYAMAGLAEFATRPDDDFWSWRTAMYDLALRVGPEQLEAIATMLYAEMVRHGYTAVAEFHYLHHDVDGRPYAEPALLSHCLMRAAARAGIHLTLVPMFYRLGGFDQPATAQQRRFLSPDTDAYLDLLAAVHKTAASFAHVTVGAGVHSLRAASRADIQFLLGEADLRGPLHLHIAEQTGEVAACEARWGQRPVAWLLDHVAVDARFHLVHATHVTEAEWRGMVKAGANAVICPSTEGNLGDGFFPIDDYHAAGGAWCIGTDSHVGLSPLEELRWLDYGRRLQRRRRNVMCPDVGADGGVEMVDRAFHGGRAAMGAAAQKGYFAVGTPFDAVLVDSDHPLLAVCEPDRLIATLIYAGDVTFIRTLFQAGTVRVENGRHREADAIRAAFSSALRALNSRGN
;
A
#
# COMPACT_ATOMS: atom_id res chain seq x y z
N MET A 1 11.74 0.52 29.54
CA MET A 1 10.45 -0.12 29.22
C MET A 1 9.34 0.84 29.60
N LYS A 2 8.21 0.76 28.90
CA LYS A 2 7.03 1.59 29.13
C LYS A 2 5.79 0.76 28.83
N THR A 3 4.72 0.97 29.57
CA THR A 3 3.43 0.32 29.32
C THR A 3 2.39 1.36 28.91
N TYR A 4 1.60 1.02 27.89
CA TYR A 4 0.42 1.77 27.48
C TYR A 4 -0.84 1.05 27.98
N ALA A 5 -1.76 1.80 28.57
CA ALA A 5 -3.07 1.30 29.00
C ALA A 5 -4.18 1.89 28.12
N PHE A 6 -5.09 1.03 27.67
CA PHE A 6 -6.21 1.38 26.79
C PHE A 6 -7.54 0.81 27.32
N GLU A 7 -8.66 1.35 26.84
CA GLU A 7 -9.98 0.80 27.17
C GLU A 7 -10.14 -0.60 26.58
N ARG A 8 -9.81 -0.75 25.29
CA ARG A 8 -9.83 -2.03 24.59
C ARG A 8 -8.72 -2.11 23.55
N LEU A 9 -8.21 -3.31 23.30
CA LEU A 9 -7.29 -3.60 22.21
C LEU A 9 -7.77 -4.82 21.43
N TYR A 10 -7.83 -4.69 20.10
CA TYR A 10 -8.30 -5.73 19.20
C TYR A 10 -7.17 -6.71 18.87
N GLN A 11 -7.34 -7.98 19.21
CA GLN A 11 -6.33 -9.01 19.14
C GLN A 11 -6.87 -10.24 18.39
N ASP A 12 -6.83 -10.21 17.05
CA ASP A 12 -7.26 -11.31 16.16
C ASP A 12 -8.77 -11.64 16.21
N LYS A 13 -9.42 -11.65 15.04
CA LYS A 13 -10.82 -12.04 14.76
C LYS A 13 -11.83 -11.99 15.94
N GLN A 14 -12.25 -10.77 16.29
CA GLN A 14 -13.27 -10.46 17.32
C GLN A 14 -12.84 -10.58 18.78
N CYS A 15 -11.58 -10.89 19.08
CA CYS A 15 -11.11 -10.86 20.45
C CYS A 15 -10.70 -9.42 20.85
N TRP A 16 -11.36 -8.88 21.85
CA TRP A 16 -10.98 -7.62 22.49
C TRP A 16 -10.41 -7.90 23.88
N ILE A 17 -9.22 -7.36 24.15
CA ILE A 17 -8.64 -7.31 25.49
C ILE A 17 -9.16 -6.05 26.16
N ALA A 18 -9.73 -6.15 27.38
CA ALA A 18 -10.33 -5.03 28.10
C ALA A 18 -10.26 -5.21 29.63
N PRO A 19 -9.69 -4.26 30.40
CA PRO A 19 -8.79 -3.19 29.93
C PRO A 19 -7.58 -3.80 29.22
N ALA A 20 -6.89 -3.05 28.38
CA ALA A 20 -5.73 -3.56 27.65
C ALA A 20 -4.44 -2.86 28.08
N TYR A 21 -3.38 -3.65 28.23
CA TYR A 21 -2.03 -3.17 28.52
C TYR A 21 -1.05 -3.70 27.48
N VAL A 22 -0.20 -2.82 26.96
CA VAL A 22 0.88 -3.15 26.02
C VAL A 22 2.19 -2.63 26.58
N THR A 23 3.12 -3.52 26.89
CA THR A 23 4.47 -3.17 27.33
C THR A 23 5.43 -3.20 26.15
N VAL A 24 6.25 -2.16 26.04
CA VAL A 24 7.31 -2.05 25.03
C VAL A 24 8.67 -1.82 25.65
N ASP A 25 9.71 -2.29 24.96
CA ASP A 25 11.10 -1.98 25.27
C ASP A 25 11.51 -0.57 24.80
N ALA A 26 12.80 -0.23 24.90
CA ALA A 26 13.31 1.07 24.49
C ALA A 26 13.29 1.29 22.96
N ALA A 27 13.24 0.22 22.17
CA ALA A 27 13.10 0.27 20.72
C ALA A 27 11.62 0.28 20.27
N GLY A 28 10.68 0.21 21.21
CA GLY A 28 9.25 0.15 20.90
C GLY A 28 8.76 -1.23 20.48
N THR A 29 9.56 -2.28 20.73
CA THR A 29 9.18 -3.67 20.49
C THR A 29 8.26 -4.15 21.60
N ILE A 30 7.17 -4.83 21.25
CA ILE A 30 6.22 -5.40 22.18
C ILE A 30 6.90 -6.51 22.99
N THR A 31 6.87 -6.39 24.32
CA THR A 31 7.36 -7.42 25.25
C THR A 31 6.22 -8.15 25.96
N ALA A 32 5.06 -7.51 26.13
CA ALA A 32 3.87 -8.11 26.71
C ALA A 32 2.59 -7.41 26.21
N VAL A 33 1.51 -8.18 26.08
CA VAL A 33 0.14 -7.69 25.82
C VAL A 33 -0.81 -8.48 26.70
N GLY A 34 -1.72 -7.82 27.40
CA GLY A 34 -2.67 -8.51 28.28
C GLY A 34 -3.70 -7.61 28.93
N SER A 35 -4.52 -8.19 29.81
CA SER A 35 -5.57 -7.49 30.56
C SER A 35 -5.17 -7.02 31.95
N GLU A 36 -3.92 -7.25 32.33
CA GLU A 36 -3.39 -6.92 33.65
C GLU A 36 -2.27 -5.90 33.52
N ALA A 37 -2.26 -4.92 34.42
CA ALA A 37 -1.17 -3.97 34.51
C ALA A 37 0.10 -4.69 34.99
N PRO A 38 1.30 -4.27 34.54
CA PRO A 38 2.54 -4.83 35.07
C PRO A 38 2.68 -4.54 36.56
N ASP A 39 3.14 -5.54 37.33
CA ASP A 39 3.37 -5.46 38.78
C ASP A 39 4.83 -5.15 39.14
N ASP A 40 5.67 -4.91 38.13
CA ASP A 40 7.12 -4.71 38.23
C ASP A 40 7.55 -3.23 38.40
N GLY A 41 6.58 -2.31 38.56
CA GLY A 41 6.82 -0.88 38.68
C GLY A 41 7.07 -0.15 37.36
N THR A 42 6.91 -0.81 36.20
CA THR A 42 6.98 -0.16 34.89
C THR A 42 5.97 0.98 34.78
N PRO A 43 6.37 2.19 34.32
CA PRO A 43 5.43 3.31 34.15
C PRO A 43 4.30 2.98 33.18
N VAL A 44 3.08 3.34 33.56
CA VAL A 44 1.87 3.15 32.75
C VAL A 44 1.36 4.50 32.24
N GLU A 45 1.29 4.65 30.92
CA GLU A 45 0.69 5.80 30.24
C GLU A 45 -0.72 5.45 29.77
N HIS A 46 -1.70 6.24 30.18
CA HIS A 46 -3.11 5.98 29.89
C HIS A 46 -3.57 6.70 28.63
N HIS A 47 -4.18 5.96 27.70
CA HIS A 47 -4.79 6.45 26.48
C HIS A 47 -6.22 5.94 26.39
N ARG A 48 -7.17 6.86 26.27
CA ARG A 48 -8.58 6.50 26.20
C ARG A 48 -9.00 6.25 24.75
N GLY A 49 -9.47 5.04 24.45
CA GLY A 49 -9.92 4.68 23.11
C GLY A 49 -9.86 3.18 22.81
N LEU A 50 -10.25 2.84 21.58
CA LEU A 50 -10.19 1.48 21.04
C LEU A 50 -8.92 1.33 20.19
N VAL A 51 -8.09 0.35 20.49
CA VAL A 51 -6.84 0.10 19.75
C VAL A 51 -7.03 -0.98 18.69
N LEU A 52 -6.57 -0.68 17.48
CA LEU A 52 -6.56 -1.56 16.32
C LEU A 52 -5.13 -1.70 15.78
N PRO A 53 -4.81 -2.81 15.09
CA PRO A 53 -3.57 -2.88 14.32
C PRO A 53 -3.47 -1.72 13.34
N GLY A 54 -2.25 -1.26 13.09
CA GLY A 54 -1.97 -0.38 11.96
C GLY A 54 -2.45 -0.98 10.64
N PHE A 55 -3.01 -0.13 9.76
CA PHE A 55 -3.34 -0.56 8.41
C PHE A 55 -2.07 -0.61 7.54
N GLN A 56 -2.07 -1.52 6.57
CA GLN A 56 -0.96 -1.70 5.65
C GLN A 56 -1.37 -1.14 4.29
N ASN A 57 -0.60 -0.21 3.73
CA ASN A 57 -0.78 0.27 2.37
C ASN A 57 0.14 -0.50 1.43
N ALA A 58 -0.38 -1.48 0.71
CA ALA A 58 0.43 -2.40 -0.09
C ALA A 58 0.80 -1.88 -1.49
N HIS A 59 0.37 -0.67 -1.87
CA HIS A 59 0.73 -0.08 -3.16
C HIS A 59 0.66 1.45 -3.16
N SER A 60 1.72 2.11 -3.64
CA SER A 60 1.88 3.57 -3.62
C SER A 60 2.78 4.06 -4.75
N HIS A 61 2.43 5.22 -5.31
CA HIS A 61 3.27 5.99 -6.23
C HIS A 61 3.40 7.44 -5.75
N ALA A 62 4.31 7.69 -4.81
CA ALA A 62 4.25 8.88 -3.96
C ALA A 62 4.14 10.21 -4.70
N PHE A 63 4.86 10.37 -5.82
CA PHE A 63 4.84 11.61 -6.60
C PHE A 63 3.45 11.96 -7.15
N GLN A 64 2.58 10.98 -7.39
CA GLN A 64 1.25 11.18 -7.94
C GLN A 64 0.34 11.96 -6.97
N TYR A 65 0.66 11.97 -5.68
CA TYR A 65 -0.08 12.77 -4.69
C TYR A 65 -0.08 14.27 -5.02
N ALA A 66 0.95 14.78 -5.71
CA ALA A 66 1.01 16.17 -6.15
C ALA A 66 -0.07 16.54 -7.19
N MET A 67 -0.57 15.56 -7.95
CA MET A 67 -1.65 15.73 -8.94
C MET A 67 -2.99 15.15 -8.50
N ALA A 68 -3.12 14.64 -7.26
CA ALA A 68 -4.38 14.11 -6.76
C ALA A 68 -5.52 15.14 -6.94
N GLY A 69 -6.60 14.68 -7.59
CA GLY A 69 -7.79 15.46 -7.96
C GLY A 69 -7.63 16.43 -9.13
N LEU A 70 -6.43 16.57 -9.71
CA LEU A 70 -6.21 17.48 -10.83
C LEU A 70 -6.63 16.89 -12.16
N ALA A 71 -6.70 15.57 -12.32
CA ALA A 71 -7.09 14.96 -13.59
C ALA A 71 -8.62 14.91 -13.81
N GLU A 72 -9.42 15.44 -12.87
CA GLU A 72 -10.89 15.42 -12.89
C GLU A 72 -11.48 16.53 -13.80
N PHE A 73 -10.86 16.75 -14.95
CA PHE A 73 -11.39 17.61 -16.00
C PHE A 73 -11.37 16.87 -17.33
N ALA A 74 -12.53 16.78 -17.98
CA ALA A 74 -12.63 16.08 -19.26
C ALA A 74 -11.80 16.80 -20.32
N THR A 75 -10.75 16.13 -20.81
CA THR A 75 -9.90 16.62 -21.91
C THR A 75 -10.44 16.22 -23.28
N ARG A 76 -11.32 15.21 -23.32
CA ARG A 76 -11.97 14.67 -24.51
C ARG A 76 -13.31 13.97 -24.12
N PRO A 77 -14.20 13.65 -25.08
CA PRO A 77 -15.49 13.02 -24.78
C PRO A 77 -15.38 11.65 -24.09
N ASP A 78 -14.36 10.85 -24.45
CA ASP A 78 -14.10 9.51 -23.90
C ASP A 78 -12.78 9.52 -23.08
N ASP A 79 -12.74 10.32 -22.01
CA ASP A 79 -11.60 10.38 -21.09
C ASP A 79 -11.41 9.02 -20.39
N ASP A 80 -10.18 8.51 -20.35
CA ASP A 80 -9.86 7.19 -19.80
C ASP A 80 -8.50 7.19 -19.08
N PHE A 81 -8.08 6.02 -18.58
CA PHE A 81 -6.77 5.80 -17.98
C PHE A 81 -5.61 6.39 -18.81
N TRP A 82 -5.67 6.34 -20.14
CA TRP A 82 -4.55 6.72 -21.00
C TRP A 82 -4.39 8.24 -21.11
N SER A 83 -5.48 9.01 -21.07
CA SER A 83 -5.42 10.48 -20.96
C SER A 83 -4.95 10.91 -19.57
N TRP A 84 -5.45 10.30 -18.49
CA TRP A 84 -4.92 10.51 -17.13
C TRP A 84 -3.41 10.26 -17.06
N ARG A 85 -2.93 9.18 -17.69
CA ARG A 85 -1.51 8.83 -17.73
C ARG A 85 -0.63 9.89 -18.40
N THR A 86 -1.19 10.65 -19.34
CA THR A 86 -0.46 11.75 -19.98
C THR A 86 -0.18 12.88 -18.98
N ALA A 87 -1.18 13.27 -18.19
CA ALA A 87 -1.00 14.25 -17.11
C ALA A 87 -0.01 13.76 -16.04
N MET A 88 -0.04 12.46 -15.73
CA MET A 88 0.93 11.83 -14.83
C MET A 88 2.36 11.89 -15.38
N TYR A 89 2.56 11.61 -16.67
CA TYR A 89 3.87 11.74 -17.30
C TYR A 89 4.38 13.19 -17.27
N ASP A 90 3.53 14.17 -17.51
CA ASP A 90 3.95 15.58 -17.45
C ASP A 90 4.46 15.96 -16.05
N LEU A 91 3.81 15.48 -14.98
CA LEU A 91 4.30 15.64 -13.63
C LEU A 91 5.61 14.87 -13.40
N ALA A 92 5.66 13.59 -13.79
CA ALA A 92 6.82 12.72 -13.62
C ALA A 92 8.08 13.33 -14.24
N LEU A 93 7.97 14.06 -15.35
CA LEU A 93 9.09 14.71 -16.02
C LEU A 93 9.59 16.00 -15.34
N ARG A 94 8.90 16.48 -14.29
CA ARG A 94 9.23 17.73 -13.59
C ARG A 94 9.69 17.53 -12.14
N VAL A 95 9.32 16.42 -11.51
CA VAL A 95 9.62 16.17 -10.09
C VAL A 95 11.11 15.90 -9.87
N GLY A 96 11.84 16.87 -9.29
CA GLY A 96 13.23 16.69 -8.85
C GLY A 96 13.35 16.00 -7.49
N PRO A 97 14.59 15.72 -7.01
CA PRO A 97 14.82 15.03 -5.73
C PRO A 97 14.19 15.73 -4.53
N GLU A 98 14.32 17.06 -4.43
CA GLU A 98 13.76 17.86 -3.33
C GLU A 98 12.23 17.83 -3.34
N GLN A 99 11.63 17.91 -4.55
CA GLN A 99 10.18 17.85 -4.69
C GLN A 99 9.66 16.46 -4.36
N LEU A 100 10.33 15.39 -4.80
CA LEU A 100 9.95 14.01 -4.48
C LEU A 100 9.93 13.79 -2.97
N GLU A 101 10.99 14.19 -2.27
CA GLU A 101 11.06 14.04 -0.81
C GLU A 101 9.94 14.82 -0.09
N ALA A 102 9.67 16.06 -0.51
CA ALA A 102 8.61 16.87 0.10
C ALA A 102 7.20 16.30 -0.17
N ILE A 103 6.94 15.83 -1.39
CA ILE A 103 5.67 15.19 -1.78
C ILE A 103 5.47 13.90 -0.98
N ALA A 104 6.48 13.02 -0.99
CA ALA A 104 6.43 11.76 -0.26
C ALA A 104 6.29 11.96 1.25
N THR A 105 7.00 12.92 1.84
CA THR A 105 6.88 13.21 3.28
C THR A 105 5.46 13.63 3.64
N MET A 106 4.84 14.49 2.82
CA MET A 106 3.45 14.91 3.05
C MET A 106 2.48 13.75 2.91
N LEU A 107 2.60 12.97 1.83
CA LEU A 107 1.78 11.79 1.60
C LEU A 107 1.87 10.80 2.76
N TYR A 108 3.09 10.42 3.16
CA TYR A 108 3.30 9.45 4.22
C TYR A 108 2.81 9.96 5.58
N ALA A 109 2.93 11.26 5.86
CA ALA A 109 2.37 11.85 7.07
C ALA A 109 0.83 11.82 7.07
N GLU A 110 0.18 12.00 5.91
CA GLU A 110 -1.27 11.85 5.78
C GLU A 110 -1.71 10.39 5.84
N MET A 111 -0.95 9.45 5.26
CA MET A 111 -1.17 8.00 5.44
C MET A 111 -1.14 7.62 6.93
N VAL A 112 -0.12 8.08 7.66
CA VAL A 112 0.00 7.91 9.11
C VAL A 112 -1.18 8.55 9.85
N ARG A 113 -1.61 9.75 9.46
CA ARG A 113 -2.82 10.39 10.03
C ARG A 113 -4.08 9.57 9.79
N HIS A 114 -4.15 8.84 8.68
CA HIS A 114 -5.29 8.00 8.28
C HIS A 114 -5.23 6.57 8.83
N GLY A 115 -4.20 6.21 9.60
CA GLY A 115 -4.09 4.90 10.25
C GLY A 115 -3.17 3.90 9.55
N TYR A 116 -2.53 4.26 8.44
CA TYR A 116 -1.51 3.40 7.84
C TYR A 116 -0.19 3.48 8.62
N THR A 117 0.36 2.33 9.00
CA THR A 117 1.66 2.24 9.71
C THR A 117 2.78 1.75 8.81
N ALA A 118 2.46 1.33 7.59
CA ALA A 118 3.42 0.87 6.62
C ALA A 118 2.94 1.12 5.19
N VAL A 119 3.88 1.33 4.28
CA VAL A 119 3.63 1.53 2.85
C VAL A 119 4.60 0.71 2.00
N ALA A 120 4.11 0.05 0.96
CA ALA A 120 4.91 -0.48 -0.12
C ALA A 120 4.95 0.54 -1.27
N GLU A 121 6.11 1.16 -1.45
CA GLU A 121 6.33 2.21 -2.44
C GLU A 121 6.82 1.58 -3.75
N PHE A 122 5.93 1.52 -4.73
CA PHE A 122 6.20 0.99 -6.05
C PHE A 122 6.86 2.08 -6.89
N HIS A 123 8.19 2.06 -6.90
CA HIS A 123 9.02 3.19 -7.31
C HIS A 123 9.63 2.99 -8.69
N TYR A 124 9.22 3.83 -9.65
CA TYR A 124 9.72 3.79 -11.03
C TYR A 124 10.35 5.12 -11.50
N LEU A 125 10.55 6.10 -10.62
CA LEU A 125 11.29 7.33 -10.93
C LEU A 125 12.76 7.17 -10.54
N HIS A 126 13.62 6.78 -11.48
CA HIS A 126 15.03 6.46 -11.19
C HIS A 126 16.01 7.56 -11.61
N HIS A 127 15.74 8.21 -12.75
CA HIS A 127 16.69 9.12 -13.40
C HIS A 127 16.30 10.59 -13.28
N ASP A 128 17.19 11.50 -13.70
CA ASP A 128 16.91 12.93 -13.74
C ASP A 128 15.82 13.30 -14.77
N VAL A 129 15.45 14.59 -14.82
CA VAL A 129 14.38 15.08 -15.71
C VAL A 129 14.68 14.88 -17.20
N ASP A 130 15.95 14.70 -17.58
CA ASP A 130 16.39 14.41 -18.94
C ASP A 130 16.55 12.89 -19.19
N GLY A 131 16.28 12.05 -18.19
CA GLY A 131 16.42 10.60 -18.26
C GLY A 131 17.86 10.10 -18.08
N ARG A 132 18.76 10.92 -17.52
CA ARG A 132 20.15 10.53 -17.24
C ARG A 132 20.28 9.99 -15.80
N PRO A 133 21.08 8.94 -15.59
CA PRO A 133 21.35 8.45 -14.25
C PRO A 133 21.98 9.52 -13.37
N TYR A 134 21.57 9.56 -12.10
CA TYR A 134 22.24 10.38 -11.09
C TYR A 134 23.61 9.80 -10.74
N ALA A 135 24.50 10.64 -10.18
CA ALA A 135 25.80 10.20 -9.67
C ALA A 135 25.65 9.17 -8.52
N GLU A 136 24.61 9.31 -7.70
CA GLU A 136 24.13 8.28 -6.79
C GLU A 136 22.94 7.56 -7.45
N PRO A 137 23.10 6.31 -7.93
CA PRO A 137 22.03 5.62 -8.68
C PRO A 137 20.72 5.49 -7.91
N ALA A 138 20.81 5.37 -6.57
CA ALA A 138 19.65 5.24 -5.68
C ALA A 138 19.15 6.59 -5.13
N LEU A 139 19.52 7.75 -5.71
CA LEU A 139 19.20 9.06 -5.13
C LEU A 139 17.70 9.26 -4.85
N LEU A 140 16.83 8.95 -5.81
CA LEU A 140 15.39 9.13 -5.65
C LEU A 140 14.78 8.11 -4.68
N SER A 141 15.31 6.88 -4.65
CA SER A 141 15.00 5.88 -3.62
C SER A 141 15.39 6.36 -2.22
N HIS A 142 16.54 7.01 -2.08
CA HIS A 142 17.03 7.59 -0.84
C HIS A 142 16.11 8.74 -0.36
N CYS A 143 15.62 9.59 -1.27
CA CYS A 143 14.61 10.61 -0.93
C CYS A 143 13.36 9.99 -0.28
N LEU A 144 12.87 8.88 -0.82
CA LEU A 144 11.69 8.17 -0.29
C LEU A 144 11.95 7.57 1.09
N MET A 145 13.15 7.00 1.31
CA MET A 145 13.55 6.49 2.63
C MET A 145 13.62 7.60 3.69
N ARG A 146 14.18 8.78 3.34
CA ARG A 146 14.19 9.95 4.24
C ARG A 146 12.79 10.47 4.53
N ALA A 147 11.94 10.53 3.51
CA ALA A 147 10.54 10.92 3.66
C ALA A 147 9.78 9.99 4.62
N ALA A 148 9.94 8.67 4.46
CA ALA A 148 9.31 7.68 5.32
C ALA A 148 9.80 7.76 6.77
N ALA A 149 11.13 7.89 6.96
CA ALA A 149 11.73 8.05 8.28
C ALA A 149 11.21 9.30 9.01
N ARG A 150 11.04 10.42 8.29
CA ARG A 150 10.50 11.67 8.84
C ARG A 150 9.01 11.58 9.17
N ALA A 151 8.22 10.99 8.27
CA ALA A 151 6.79 10.76 8.52
C ALA A 151 6.54 9.70 9.62
N GLY A 152 7.54 8.86 9.89
CA GLY A 152 7.41 7.76 10.85
C GLY A 152 6.48 6.67 10.33
N ILE A 153 6.63 6.27 9.07
CA ILE A 153 5.95 5.12 8.46
C ILE A 153 6.99 4.05 8.11
N HIS A 154 6.65 2.77 8.26
CA HIS A 154 7.51 1.69 7.77
C HIS A 154 7.47 1.65 6.24
N LEU A 155 8.62 1.49 5.60
CA LEU A 155 8.71 1.53 4.14
C LEU A 155 9.15 0.17 3.60
N THR A 156 8.38 -0.40 2.69
CA THR A 156 8.89 -1.39 1.74
C THR A 156 9.12 -0.69 0.42
N LEU A 157 10.37 -0.39 0.08
CA LEU A 157 10.67 0.22 -1.20
C LEU A 157 10.76 -0.87 -2.27
N VAL A 158 10.06 -0.70 -3.38
CA VAL A 158 10.04 -1.64 -4.49
C VAL A 158 10.51 -0.91 -5.76
N PRO A 159 11.83 -0.87 -6.04
CA PRO A 159 12.34 -0.30 -7.29
C PRO A 159 11.90 -1.15 -8.46
N MET A 160 11.26 -0.54 -9.46
CA MET A 160 10.66 -1.26 -10.57
C MET A 160 11.57 -1.32 -11.78
N PHE A 161 11.68 -2.51 -12.38
CA PHE A 161 12.22 -2.66 -13.71
C PHE A 161 11.23 -2.13 -14.76
N TYR A 162 11.71 -1.25 -15.64
CA TYR A 162 10.95 -0.69 -16.76
C TYR A 162 11.88 -0.54 -17.95
N ARG A 163 11.49 -1.00 -19.13
CA ARG A 163 12.33 -0.96 -20.34
C ARG A 163 11.55 -0.62 -21.61
N LEU A 164 10.31 -1.06 -21.72
CA LEU A 164 9.47 -0.96 -22.91
C LEU A 164 8.25 -0.06 -22.69
N GLY A 165 7.73 0.53 -23.77
CA GLY A 165 6.55 1.41 -23.71
C GLY A 165 5.22 0.68 -23.83
N GLY A 166 5.27 -0.60 -24.17
CA GLY A 166 4.15 -1.50 -24.43
C GLY A 166 4.68 -2.88 -24.83
N PHE A 167 3.79 -3.85 -25.03
CA PHE A 167 4.16 -5.22 -25.40
C PHE A 167 5.07 -5.24 -26.64
N ASP A 168 6.36 -5.53 -26.42
CA ASP A 168 7.42 -5.52 -27.44
C ASP A 168 7.47 -4.20 -28.26
N GLN A 169 7.18 -3.06 -27.62
CA GLN A 169 7.22 -1.73 -28.22
C GLN A 169 8.29 -0.85 -27.52
N PRO A 170 9.03 -0.03 -28.28
CA PRO A 170 10.02 0.87 -27.69
C PRO A 170 9.35 1.87 -26.73
N ALA A 171 10.08 2.25 -25.68
CA ALA A 171 9.64 3.29 -24.76
C ALA A 171 9.51 4.66 -25.46
N THR A 172 8.58 5.48 -24.99
CA THR A 172 8.41 6.87 -25.44
C THR A 172 9.34 7.81 -24.69
N ALA A 173 9.54 9.02 -25.20
CA ALA A 173 10.34 10.05 -24.54
C ALA A 173 9.79 10.42 -23.14
N GLN A 174 8.49 10.23 -22.89
CA GLN A 174 7.86 10.49 -21.59
C GLN A 174 8.27 9.46 -20.51
N GLN A 175 8.74 8.29 -20.92
CA GLN A 175 9.12 7.19 -20.02
C GLN A 175 10.61 7.21 -19.63
N ARG A 176 11.39 8.15 -20.18
CA ARG A 176 12.86 8.20 -20.06
C ARG A 176 13.40 8.13 -18.63
N ARG A 177 12.61 8.56 -17.64
CA ARG A 177 13.02 8.56 -16.23
C ARG A 177 12.93 7.21 -15.54
N PHE A 178 12.27 6.25 -16.17
CA PHE A 178 11.97 4.95 -15.59
C PHE A 178 12.91 3.86 -16.12
N LEU A 179 13.56 4.11 -17.26
CA LEU A 179 14.16 3.07 -18.09
C LEU A 179 15.42 2.46 -17.46
N SER A 180 15.40 1.16 -17.28
CA SER A 180 16.60 0.34 -17.15
C SER A 180 17.04 -0.11 -18.55
N PRO A 181 18.31 0.10 -18.95
CA PRO A 181 18.82 -0.36 -20.25
C PRO A 181 18.65 -1.88 -20.47
N ASP A 182 18.89 -2.65 -19.42
CA ASP A 182 18.82 -4.11 -19.35
C ASP A 182 18.62 -4.55 -17.90
N THR A 183 18.54 -5.88 -17.70
CA THR A 183 18.36 -6.50 -16.39
C THR A 183 19.57 -6.30 -15.46
N ASP A 184 20.79 -6.24 -16.00
CA ASP A 184 22.01 -6.06 -15.21
C ASP A 184 22.04 -4.66 -14.57
N ALA A 185 21.73 -3.62 -15.36
CA ALA A 185 21.63 -2.26 -14.85
C ALA A 185 20.54 -2.11 -13.77
N TYR A 186 19.46 -2.89 -13.86
CA TYR A 186 18.44 -2.94 -12.81
C TYR A 186 18.93 -3.65 -11.55
N LEU A 187 19.65 -4.77 -11.69
CA LEU A 187 20.24 -5.46 -10.54
C LEU A 187 21.29 -4.59 -9.84
N ASP A 188 22.06 -3.80 -10.58
CA ASP A 188 22.99 -2.80 -10.03
C ASP A 188 22.25 -1.70 -9.24
N LEU A 189 21.14 -1.18 -9.78
CA LEU A 189 20.27 -0.25 -9.06
C LEU A 189 19.72 -0.88 -7.78
N LEU A 190 19.22 -2.10 -7.86
CA LEU A 190 18.66 -2.82 -6.71
C LEU A 190 19.73 -3.05 -5.62
N ALA A 191 20.96 -3.39 -6.01
CA ALA A 191 22.09 -3.52 -5.09
C ALA A 191 22.43 -2.18 -4.41
N ALA A 192 22.41 -1.07 -5.16
CA ALA A 192 22.59 0.26 -4.59
C ALA A 192 21.48 0.62 -3.60
N VAL A 193 20.22 0.31 -3.93
CA VAL A 193 19.06 0.53 -3.05
C VAL A 193 19.18 -0.30 -1.76
N HIS A 194 19.54 -1.58 -1.84
CA HIS A 194 19.79 -2.40 -0.66
C HIS A 194 20.87 -1.81 0.25
N LYS A 195 21.97 -1.32 -0.34
CA LYS A 195 23.06 -0.68 0.41
C LYS A 195 22.57 0.58 1.13
N THR A 196 21.80 1.43 0.47
CA THR A 196 21.24 2.63 1.08
C THR A 196 20.22 2.29 2.17
N ALA A 197 19.33 1.32 1.91
CA ALA A 197 18.31 0.87 2.87
C ALA A 197 18.90 0.37 4.19
N ALA A 198 20.09 -0.23 4.18
CA ALA A 198 20.78 -0.69 5.40
C ALA A 198 21.09 0.42 6.41
N SER A 199 21.01 1.70 6.00
CA SER A 199 21.22 2.86 6.88
C SER A 199 19.94 3.38 7.53
N PHE A 200 18.77 2.78 7.19
CA PHE A 200 17.47 3.19 7.69
C PHE A 200 16.85 2.08 8.53
N ALA A 201 16.33 2.45 9.71
CA ALA A 201 15.48 1.56 10.47
C ALA A 201 14.14 1.37 9.73
N HIS A 202 13.59 0.16 9.80
CA HIS A 202 12.26 -0.17 9.25
C HIS A 202 12.08 0.07 7.74
N VAL A 203 13.16 -0.08 6.97
CA VAL A 203 13.10 -0.15 5.52
C VAL A 203 13.33 -1.59 5.07
N THR A 204 12.36 -2.15 4.36
CA THR A 204 12.49 -3.39 3.59
C THR A 204 12.63 -3.04 2.12
N VAL A 205 13.32 -3.88 1.35
CA VAL A 205 13.43 -3.74 -0.11
C VAL A 205 12.80 -4.95 -0.76
N GLY A 206 11.84 -4.70 -1.65
CA GLY A 206 11.32 -5.67 -2.61
C GLY A 206 11.88 -5.43 -4.00
N ALA A 207 11.36 -6.16 -4.98
CA ALA A 207 11.72 -5.99 -6.38
C ALA A 207 10.50 -6.21 -7.27
N GLY A 208 10.64 -5.96 -8.56
CA GLY A 208 9.54 -6.21 -9.48
C GLY A 208 9.78 -5.69 -10.89
N VAL A 209 8.86 -6.07 -11.76
CA VAL A 209 8.73 -5.52 -13.12
C VAL A 209 7.48 -4.66 -13.13
N HIS A 210 7.53 -3.44 -13.68
CA HIS A 210 6.40 -2.52 -13.63
C HIS A 210 5.11 -3.18 -14.14
N SER A 211 5.16 -3.81 -15.31
CA SER A 211 4.05 -4.58 -15.88
C SER A 211 4.57 -5.46 -17.00
N LEU A 212 3.74 -6.39 -17.47
CA LEU A 212 4.07 -7.18 -18.67
C LEU A 212 4.26 -6.29 -19.92
N ARG A 213 3.68 -5.09 -19.94
CA ARG A 213 3.87 -4.09 -21.01
C ARG A 213 5.25 -3.44 -20.97
N ALA A 214 5.85 -3.35 -19.79
CA ALA A 214 7.05 -2.55 -19.56
C ALA A 214 8.36 -3.34 -19.74
N ALA A 215 8.30 -4.62 -20.10
CA ALA A 215 9.47 -5.49 -20.20
C ALA A 215 9.28 -6.53 -21.30
N SER A 216 10.39 -7.07 -21.83
CA SER A 216 10.29 -8.20 -22.76
C SER A 216 9.97 -9.49 -21.98
N ARG A 217 9.45 -10.51 -22.68
CA ARG A 217 9.21 -11.83 -22.09
C ARG A 217 10.47 -12.41 -21.43
N ALA A 218 11.63 -12.27 -22.09
CA ALA A 218 12.91 -12.73 -21.58
C ALA A 218 13.31 -11.99 -20.29
N ASP A 219 13.14 -10.66 -20.24
CA ASP A 219 13.43 -9.88 -19.03
C ASP A 219 12.52 -10.33 -17.87
N ILE A 220 11.23 -10.57 -18.14
CA ILE A 220 10.26 -10.99 -17.11
C ILE A 220 10.57 -12.39 -16.59
N GLN A 221 10.81 -13.36 -17.47
CA GLN A 221 11.14 -14.73 -17.08
C GLN A 221 12.46 -14.77 -16.29
N PHE A 222 13.47 -14.00 -16.72
CA PHE A 222 14.71 -13.89 -15.98
C PHE A 222 14.50 -13.27 -14.60
N LEU A 223 13.96 -12.05 -14.52
CA LEU A 223 13.85 -11.32 -13.25
C LEU A 223 12.89 -11.98 -12.25
N LEU A 224 11.73 -12.47 -12.71
CA LEU A 224 10.71 -13.03 -11.82
C LEU A 224 10.82 -14.55 -11.66
N GLY A 225 11.59 -15.25 -12.48
CA GLY A 225 11.70 -16.71 -12.45
C GLY A 225 13.10 -17.26 -12.13
N GLU A 226 14.16 -16.58 -12.53
CA GLU A 226 15.54 -17.13 -12.48
C GLU A 226 16.48 -16.33 -11.57
N ALA A 227 16.34 -15.01 -11.51
CA ALA A 227 17.18 -14.14 -10.70
C ALA A 227 16.95 -14.35 -9.19
N ASP A 228 18.03 -14.31 -8.41
CA ASP A 228 17.98 -14.39 -6.94
C ASP A 228 17.56 -13.04 -6.34
N LEU A 229 16.32 -12.63 -6.61
CA LEU A 229 15.71 -11.46 -6.00
C LEU A 229 15.29 -11.79 -4.57
N ARG A 230 15.52 -10.85 -3.64
CA ARG A 230 15.10 -10.97 -2.23
C ARG A 230 13.82 -10.17 -1.99
N GLY A 231 13.05 -10.56 -0.97
CA GLY A 231 11.86 -9.82 -0.54
C GLY A 231 10.62 -10.06 -1.41
N PRO A 232 9.57 -9.25 -1.22
CA PRO A 232 8.33 -9.36 -2.01
C PRO A 232 8.55 -8.93 -3.47
N LEU A 233 7.84 -9.59 -4.38
CA LEU A 233 7.85 -9.33 -5.82
C LEU A 233 6.53 -8.68 -6.24
N HIS A 234 6.57 -7.47 -6.79
CA HIS A 234 5.37 -6.74 -7.21
C HIS A 234 5.34 -6.55 -8.73
N LEU A 235 4.13 -6.49 -9.30
CA LEU A 235 3.90 -6.03 -10.67
C LEU A 235 2.45 -5.58 -10.86
N HIS A 236 2.22 -4.58 -11.71
CA HIS A 236 0.90 -4.27 -12.24
C HIS A 236 0.50 -5.33 -13.27
N ILE A 237 -0.72 -5.85 -13.18
CA ILE A 237 -1.20 -6.86 -14.12
C ILE A 237 -2.72 -6.82 -14.27
N ALA A 238 -3.20 -6.90 -15.52
CA ALA A 238 -4.62 -7.00 -15.85
C ALA A 238 -5.52 -5.89 -15.25
N GLU A 239 -4.96 -4.70 -15.03
CA GLU A 239 -5.67 -3.49 -14.56
C GLU A 239 -6.71 -3.02 -15.57
N GLN A 240 -6.31 -2.95 -16.85
CA GLN A 240 -7.08 -2.34 -17.94
C GLN A 240 -7.43 -3.36 -19.03
N THR A 241 -8.66 -3.31 -19.55
CA THR A 241 -9.08 -4.18 -20.69
C THR A 241 -8.21 -3.98 -21.93
N GLY A 242 -7.67 -2.76 -22.14
CA GLY A 242 -6.72 -2.48 -23.20
C GLY A 242 -5.39 -3.23 -23.05
N GLU A 243 -4.91 -3.46 -21.81
CA GLU A 243 -3.75 -4.32 -21.56
C GLU A 243 -4.05 -5.77 -21.93
N VAL A 244 -5.21 -6.28 -21.49
CA VAL A 244 -5.64 -7.65 -21.77
C VAL A 244 -5.67 -7.91 -23.29
N ALA A 245 -6.36 -7.05 -24.04
CA ALA A 245 -6.48 -7.18 -25.49
C ALA A 245 -5.12 -7.09 -26.20
N ALA A 246 -4.23 -6.20 -25.75
CA ALA A 246 -2.90 -6.06 -26.32
C ALA A 246 -2.00 -7.27 -26.01
N CYS A 247 -2.11 -7.87 -24.82
CA CYS A 247 -1.40 -9.09 -24.44
C CYS A 247 -1.86 -10.27 -25.30
N GLU A 248 -3.18 -10.45 -25.46
CA GLU A 248 -3.75 -11.50 -26.30
C GLU A 248 -3.32 -11.35 -27.76
N ALA A 249 -3.38 -10.12 -28.29
CA ALA A 249 -2.97 -9.85 -29.67
C ALA A 249 -1.47 -10.09 -29.91
N ARG A 250 -0.61 -9.79 -28.93
CA ARG A 250 0.85 -9.86 -29.10
C ARG A 250 1.46 -11.18 -28.69
N TRP A 251 1.00 -11.75 -27.60
CA TRP A 251 1.56 -12.96 -26.97
C TRP A 251 0.60 -14.15 -27.01
N GLY A 252 -0.62 -13.99 -27.51
CA GLY A 252 -1.59 -15.08 -27.67
C GLY A 252 -2.26 -15.51 -26.37
N GLN A 253 -2.04 -14.79 -25.26
CA GLN A 253 -2.55 -15.13 -23.93
C GLN A 253 -2.95 -13.88 -23.16
N ARG A 254 -3.82 -14.06 -22.18
CA ARG A 254 -4.17 -13.01 -21.21
C ARG A 254 -3.01 -12.76 -20.25
N PRO A 255 -2.91 -11.57 -19.62
CA PRO A 255 -1.78 -11.23 -18.76
C PRO A 255 -1.53 -12.24 -17.62
N VAL A 256 -2.55 -12.55 -16.81
CA VAL A 256 -2.39 -13.46 -15.66
C VAL A 256 -2.17 -14.89 -16.11
N ALA A 257 -2.89 -15.36 -17.14
CA ALA A 257 -2.65 -16.67 -17.72
C ALA A 257 -1.20 -16.83 -18.22
N TRP A 258 -0.68 -15.82 -18.94
CA TRP A 258 0.70 -15.83 -19.41
C TRP A 258 1.70 -15.90 -18.25
N LEU A 259 1.52 -15.08 -17.22
CA LEU A 259 2.41 -15.07 -16.05
C LEU A 259 2.45 -16.44 -15.37
N LEU A 260 1.30 -17.05 -15.11
CA LEU A 260 1.20 -18.35 -14.44
C LEU A 260 1.82 -19.50 -15.24
N ASP A 261 1.76 -19.43 -16.58
CA ASP A 261 2.33 -20.46 -17.46
C ASP A 261 3.86 -20.34 -17.62
N HIS A 262 4.43 -19.15 -17.42
CA HIS A 262 5.83 -18.84 -17.77
C HIS A 262 6.72 -18.51 -16.57
N VAL A 263 6.13 -18.22 -15.41
CA VAL A 263 6.84 -17.89 -14.17
C VAL A 263 6.30 -18.76 -13.05
N ALA A 264 7.20 -19.28 -12.20
CA ALA A 264 6.83 -20.03 -11.01
C ALA A 264 6.29 -19.09 -9.91
N VAL A 265 5.06 -18.60 -10.10
CA VAL A 265 4.39 -17.71 -9.16
C VAL A 265 4.16 -18.41 -7.82
N ASP A 266 4.51 -17.72 -6.73
CA ASP A 266 4.33 -18.18 -5.35
C ASP A 266 3.80 -17.06 -4.42
N ALA A 267 3.83 -17.30 -3.11
CA ALA A 267 3.36 -16.36 -2.09
C ALA A 267 4.17 -15.06 -1.96
N ARG A 268 5.30 -14.92 -2.68
CA ARG A 268 6.06 -13.67 -2.76
C ARG A 268 5.49 -12.69 -3.78
N PHE A 269 4.59 -13.16 -4.66
CA PHE A 269 4.03 -12.34 -5.73
C PHE A 269 2.84 -11.52 -5.25
N HIS A 270 2.93 -10.21 -5.51
CA HIS A 270 1.93 -9.20 -5.22
C HIS A 270 1.44 -8.63 -6.54
N LEU A 271 0.32 -9.17 -7.01
CA LEU A 271 -0.29 -8.83 -8.29
C LEU A 271 -1.19 -7.61 -8.07
N VAL A 272 -0.71 -6.45 -8.48
CA VAL A 272 -1.42 -5.19 -8.30
C VAL A 272 -2.56 -5.09 -9.32
N HIS A 273 -3.73 -4.71 -8.82
CA HIS A 273 -5.04 -4.69 -9.48
C HIS A 273 -5.60 -6.09 -9.72
N ALA A 274 -5.04 -6.81 -10.70
CA ALA A 274 -5.60 -8.06 -11.21
C ALA A 274 -7.10 -7.96 -11.57
N THR A 275 -7.57 -6.77 -11.94
CA THR A 275 -9.00 -6.43 -12.09
C THR A 275 -9.71 -7.32 -13.12
N HIS A 276 -9.07 -7.52 -14.28
CA HIS A 276 -9.64 -8.27 -15.39
C HIS A 276 -9.13 -9.71 -15.44
N VAL A 277 -9.53 -10.50 -14.45
CA VAL A 277 -9.24 -11.93 -14.37
C VAL A 277 -10.48 -12.78 -14.68
N THR A 278 -10.26 -13.83 -15.45
CA THR A 278 -11.23 -14.91 -15.60
C THR A 278 -11.24 -15.83 -14.38
N GLU A 279 -12.24 -16.71 -14.28
CA GLU A 279 -12.30 -17.69 -13.20
C GLU A 279 -11.07 -18.61 -13.18
N ALA A 280 -10.60 -19.05 -14.33
CA ALA A 280 -9.40 -19.87 -14.43
C ALA A 280 -8.15 -19.13 -13.92
N GLU A 281 -8.02 -17.84 -14.26
CA GLU A 281 -6.88 -17.01 -13.85
C GLU A 281 -6.85 -16.77 -12.34
N TRP A 282 -7.97 -16.32 -11.74
CA TRP A 282 -7.97 -16.06 -10.30
C TRP A 282 -7.84 -17.35 -9.49
N ARG A 283 -8.41 -18.48 -9.96
CA ARG A 283 -8.17 -19.80 -9.33
C ARG A 283 -6.70 -20.22 -9.44
N GLY A 284 -6.05 -19.88 -10.55
CA GLY A 284 -4.62 -20.05 -10.74
C GLY A 284 -3.80 -19.24 -9.74
N MET A 285 -4.16 -17.97 -9.53
CA MET A 285 -3.56 -17.11 -8.50
C MET A 285 -3.70 -17.71 -7.09
N VAL A 286 -4.89 -18.18 -6.72
CA VAL A 286 -5.13 -18.86 -5.44
C VAL A 286 -4.24 -20.10 -5.30
N LYS A 287 -4.17 -20.94 -6.34
CA LYS A 287 -3.34 -22.16 -6.34
C LYS A 287 -1.85 -21.85 -6.19
N ALA A 288 -1.38 -20.79 -6.85
CA ALA A 288 -0.01 -20.31 -6.73
C ALA A 288 0.29 -19.69 -5.35
N GLY A 289 -0.73 -19.23 -4.63
CA GLY A 289 -0.58 -18.50 -3.37
C GLY A 289 -0.26 -17.02 -3.58
N ALA A 290 -0.41 -16.50 -4.80
CA ALA A 290 -0.18 -15.09 -5.10
C ALA A 290 -1.14 -14.19 -4.30
N ASN A 291 -0.66 -13.01 -3.93
CA ASN A 291 -1.45 -12.02 -3.21
C ASN A 291 -1.97 -10.96 -4.20
N ALA A 292 -3.28 -10.69 -4.21
CA ALA A 292 -3.87 -9.62 -4.99
C ALA A 292 -3.81 -8.30 -4.22
N VAL A 293 -3.21 -7.25 -4.80
CA VAL A 293 -3.18 -5.91 -4.20
C VAL A 293 -4.21 -5.04 -4.90
N ILE A 294 -5.30 -4.72 -4.23
CA ILE A 294 -6.46 -4.05 -4.82
C ILE A 294 -6.46 -2.59 -4.37
N CYS A 295 -6.74 -1.66 -5.27
CA CYS A 295 -6.68 -0.22 -5.01
C CYS A 295 -8.05 0.44 -5.27
N PRO A 296 -9.12 0.14 -4.50
CA PRO A 296 -10.49 0.47 -4.86
C PRO A 296 -10.75 1.93 -5.21
N SER A 297 -10.18 2.89 -4.47
CA SER A 297 -10.37 4.32 -4.75
C SER A 297 -9.73 4.74 -6.07
N THR A 298 -8.52 4.27 -6.36
CA THR A 298 -7.83 4.51 -7.64
C THR A 298 -8.48 3.77 -8.78
N GLU A 299 -8.81 2.48 -8.62
CA GLU A 299 -9.50 1.69 -9.65
C GLU A 299 -10.87 2.29 -10.01
N GLY A 300 -11.58 2.83 -9.02
CA GLY A 300 -12.81 3.58 -9.23
C GLY A 300 -12.60 4.93 -9.94
N ASN A 301 -11.52 5.65 -9.62
CA ASN A 301 -11.17 6.92 -10.26
C ASN A 301 -10.72 6.74 -11.72
N LEU A 302 -9.92 5.72 -12.00
CA LEU A 302 -9.39 5.42 -13.33
C LEU A 302 -10.37 4.63 -14.21
N GLY A 303 -11.46 4.13 -13.60
CA GLY A 303 -12.50 3.41 -14.32
C GLY A 303 -12.09 2.01 -14.76
N ASP A 304 -11.25 1.33 -13.97
CA ASP A 304 -10.69 0.02 -14.29
C ASP A 304 -11.79 -1.06 -14.31
N GLY A 305 -12.57 -1.14 -13.24
CA GLY A 305 -13.61 -2.15 -13.05
C GLY A 305 -13.64 -2.68 -11.63
N PHE A 306 -14.09 -3.93 -11.47
CA PHE A 306 -14.21 -4.58 -10.17
C PHE A 306 -13.51 -5.94 -10.16
N PHE A 307 -12.52 -6.11 -9.28
CA PHE A 307 -11.94 -7.41 -8.96
C PHE A 307 -13.01 -8.35 -8.36
N PRO A 308 -13.06 -9.65 -8.70
CA PRO A 308 -14.02 -10.61 -8.14
C PRO A 308 -13.65 -11.04 -6.71
N ILE A 309 -13.54 -10.06 -5.80
CA ILE A 309 -13.00 -10.25 -4.44
C ILE A 309 -13.80 -11.24 -3.60
N ASP A 310 -15.13 -11.28 -3.73
CA ASP A 310 -15.99 -12.21 -2.99
C ASP A 310 -15.68 -13.67 -3.35
N ASP A 311 -15.58 -13.96 -4.65
CA ASP A 311 -15.26 -15.31 -5.14
C ASP A 311 -13.81 -15.70 -4.80
N TYR A 312 -12.87 -14.76 -4.99
CA TYR A 312 -11.45 -14.96 -4.73
C TYR A 312 -11.18 -15.19 -3.24
N HIS A 313 -11.78 -14.39 -2.36
CA HIS A 313 -11.68 -14.53 -0.92
C HIS A 313 -12.31 -15.84 -0.43
N ALA A 314 -13.50 -16.19 -0.91
CA ALA A 314 -14.18 -17.44 -0.54
C ALA A 314 -13.37 -18.69 -0.95
N ALA A 315 -12.57 -18.59 -2.03
CA ALA A 315 -11.65 -19.63 -2.45
C ALA A 315 -10.34 -19.68 -1.66
N GLY A 316 -10.14 -18.81 -0.66
CA GLY A 316 -8.93 -18.75 0.15
C GLY A 316 -7.80 -17.90 -0.44
N GLY A 317 -8.10 -17.06 -1.44
CA GLY A 317 -7.12 -16.14 -2.03
C GLY A 317 -6.57 -15.12 -1.04
N ALA A 318 -5.27 -14.89 -1.10
CA ALA A 318 -4.61 -13.83 -0.34
C ALA A 318 -4.81 -12.48 -1.05
N TRP A 319 -5.23 -11.46 -0.31
CA TRP A 319 -5.42 -10.11 -0.84
C TRP A 319 -5.10 -9.03 0.20
N CYS A 320 -4.83 -7.82 -0.27
CA CYS A 320 -4.72 -6.62 0.56
C CYS A 320 -5.09 -5.35 -0.23
N ILE A 321 -5.03 -4.20 0.43
CA ILE A 321 -5.38 -2.90 -0.16
C ILE A 321 -4.15 -2.01 -0.42
N GLY A 322 -4.24 -1.16 -1.43
CA GLY A 322 -3.29 -0.07 -1.71
C GLY A 322 -4.02 1.25 -1.99
N THR A 323 -3.34 2.39 -1.86
CA THR A 323 -3.92 3.71 -2.22
C THR A 323 -3.42 4.26 -3.55
N ASP A 324 -2.37 3.66 -4.10
CA ASP A 324 -1.92 3.84 -5.48
C ASP A 324 -1.72 5.30 -5.93
N SER A 325 -2.72 5.90 -6.61
CA SER A 325 -2.64 7.28 -7.12
C SER A 325 -2.95 8.35 -6.07
N HIS A 326 -3.40 7.91 -4.89
CA HIS A 326 -3.63 8.72 -3.69
C HIS A 326 -4.79 9.72 -3.81
N VAL A 327 -5.73 9.47 -4.72
CA VAL A 327 -7.03 10.17 -4.77
C VAL A 327 -7.89 9.84 -3.54
N GLY A 328 -7.79 8.62 -3.02
CA GLY A 328 -8.25 8.19 -1.71
C GLY A 328 -7.07 7.83 -0.80
N LEU A 329 -7.22 8.04 0.51
CA LEU A 329 -6.19 7.72 1.51
C LEU A 329 -6.76 7.00 2.74
N SER A 330 -8.04 6.70 2.80
CA SER A 330 -8.66 6.12 3.99
C SER A 330 -8.72 4.60 3.86
N PRO A 331 -8.07 3.81 4.74
CA PRO A 331 -8.20 2.35 4.70
C PRO A 331 -9.65 1.91 4.92
N LEU A 332 -10.42 2.68 5.69
CA LEU A 332 -11.85 2.42 5.91
C LEU A 332 -12.65 2.59 4.60
N GLU A 333 -12.27 3.55 3.76
CA GLU A 333 -12.88 3.78 2.47
C GLU A 333 -12.50 2.69 1.46
N GLU A 334 -11.22 2.30 1.39
CA GLU A 334 -10.77 1.23 0.52
C GLU A 334 -11.53 -0.09 0.82
N LEU A 335 -11.55 -0.51 2.09
CA LEU A 335 -12.25 -1.74 2.49
C LEU A 335 -13.76 -1.65 2.23
N ARG A 336 -14.37 -0.48 2.45
CA ARG A 336 -15.79 -0.28 2.19
C ARG A 336 -16.11 -0.37 0.71
N TRP A 337 -15.34 0.28 -0.15
CA TRP A 337 -15.56 0.26 -1.60
C TRP A 337 -15.27 -1.11 -2.21
N LEU A 338 -14.30 -1.84 -1.68
CA LEU A 338 -14.03 -3.22 -2.05
C LEU A 338 -15.28 -4.11 -1.92
N ASP A 339 -15.96 -4.05 -0.77
CA ASP A 339 -17.21 -4.78 -0.54
C ASP A 339 -18.40 -4.14 -1.30
N TYR A 340 -18.54 -2.82 -1.28
CA TYR A 340 -19.67 -2.13 -1.94
C TYR A 340 -19.70 -2.35 -3.45
N GLY A 341 -18.55 -2.37 -4.12
CA GLY A 341 -18.47 -2.68 -5.54
C GLY A 341 -19.13 -4.02 -5.87
N ARG A 342 -18.81 -5.05 -5.10
CA ARG A 342 -19.42 -6.37 -5.25
C ARG A 342 -20.89 -6.41 -4.85
N ARG A 343 -21.29 -5.69 -3.79
CA ARG A 343 -22.71 -5.57 -3.42
C ARG A 343 -23.54 -4.98 -4.56
N LEU A 344 -23.03 -3.94 -5.22
CA LEU A 344 -23.71 -3.30 -6.35
C LEU A 344 -23.84 -4.24 -7.55
N GLN A 345 -22.78 -4.96 -7.90
CA GLN A 345 -22.80 -5.95 -9.00
C GLN A 345 -23.73 -7.13 -8.71
N ARG A 346 -23.68 -7.67 -7.49
CA ARG A 346 -24.48 -8.84 -7.07
C ARG A 346 -25.91 -8.48 -6.67
N ARG A 347 -26.19 -7.21 -6.39
CA ARG A 347 -27.44 -6.72 -5.76
C ARG A 347 -27.74 -7.46 -4.45
N ARG A 348 -26.71 -7.71 -3.65
CA ARG A 348 -26.77 -8.43 -2.36
C ARG A 348 -25.97 -7.69 -1.30
N ARG A 349 -26.31 -7.91 -0.03
CA ARG A 349 -25.57 -7.39 1.12
C ARG A 349 -24.64 -8.47 1.68
N ASN A 350 -23.62 -8.06 2.43
CA ASN A 350 -22.75 -8.94 3.21
C ASN A 350 -22.05 -10.00 2.34
N VAL A 351 -21.56 -9.61 1.15
CA VAL A 351 -20.92 -10.55 0.20
C VAL A 351 -19.53 -10.99 0.66
N MET A 352 -18.89 -10.21 1.55
CA MET A 352 -17.63 -10.57 2.21
C MET A 352 -17.81 -11.40 3.48
N CYS A 353 -19.03 -11.76 3.87
CA CYS A 353 -19.26 -12.63 5.03
C CYS A 353 -19.12 -14.11 4.59
N PRO A 354 -18.18 -14.90 5.17
CA PRO A 354 -18.01 -16.30 4.81
C PRO A 354 -19.20 -17.16 5.22
N ASP A 355 -19.83 -16.83 6.34
CA ASP A 355 -20.94 -17.58 6.94
C ASP A 355 -22.04 -16.67 7.51
N VAL A 356 -23.21 -17.24 7.79
CA VAL A 356 -24.31 -16.54 8.46
C VAL A 356 -23.87 -16.11 9.86
N GLY A 357 -24.01 -14.82 10.15
CA GLY A 357 -23.63 -14.23 11.45
C GLY A 357 -22.21 -13.69 11.51
N ALA A 358 -21.37 -13.97 10.51
CA ALA A 358 -20.02 -13.40 10.41
C ALA A 358 -20.06 -11.88 10.14
N ASP A 359 -19.00 -11.19 10.57
CA ASP A 359 -18.79 -9.77 10.30
C ASP A 359 -17.79 -9.60 9.15
N GLY A 360 -18.26 -9.17 7.98
CA GLY A 360 -17.40 -8.93 6.83
C GLY A 360 -16.35 -7.83 7.06
N GLY A 361 -16.60 -6.89 7.97
CA GLY A 361 -15.60 -5.89 8.37
C GLY A 361 -14.43 -6.53 9.11
N VAL A 362 -14.70 -7.50 9.99
CA VAL A 362 -13.65 -8.27 10.69
C VAL A 362 -12.80 -9.05 9.71
N GLU A 363 -13.44 -9.79 8.79
CA GLU A 363 -12.71 -10.56 7.78
C GLU A 363 -11.86 -9.66 6.89
N MET A 364 -12.40 -8.50 6.47
CA MET A 364 -11.65 -7.56 5.66
C MET A 364 -10.45 -6.96 6.38
N VAL A 365 -10.56 -6.59 7.65
CA VAL A 365 -9.42 -6.08 8.45
C VAL A 365 -8.35 -7.16 8.61
N ASP A 366 -8.74 -8.39 8.96
CA ASP A 366 -7.84 -9.52 9.13
C ASP A 366 -7.04 -9.83 7.85
N ARG A 367 -7.77 -9.98 6.73
CA ARG A 367 -7.16 -10.31 5.44
C ARG A 367 -6.28 -9.19 4.93
N ALA A 368 -6.75 -7.94 4.99
CA ALA A 368 -5.95 -6.80 4.56
C ALA A 368 -4.69 -6.62 5.41
N PHE A 369 -4.76 -6.89 6.72
CA PHE A 369 -3.59 -6.87 7.59
C PHE A 369 -2.57 -7.92 7.15
N HIS A 370 -2.94 -9.20 7.12
CA HIS A 370 -1.99 -10.28 6.82
C HIS A 370 -1.46 -10.24 5.38
N GLY A 371 -2.33 -9.98 4.39
CA GLY A 371 -1.92 -9.80 3.00
C GLY A 371 -1.01 -8.58 2.83
N GLY A 372 -1.28 -7.49 3.53
CA GLY A 372 -0.45 -6.29 3.50
C GLY A 372 0.92 -6.51 4.14
N ARG A 373 0.99 -7.21 5.28
CA ARG A 373 2.26 -7.61 5.89
C ARG A 373 3.06 -8.51 4.95
N ALA A 374 2.42 -9.42 4.22
CA ALA A 374 3.09 -10.23 3.20
C ALA A 374 3.65 -9.35 2.06
N ALA A 375 2.87 -8.39 1.56
CA ALA A 375 3.29 -7.42 0.54
C ALA A 375 4.52 -6.57 0.94
N MET A 376 4.78 -6.48 2.24
CA MET A 376 5.90 -5.75 2.83
C MET A 376 7.07 -6.64 3.26
N GLY A 377 7.04 -7.93 2.89
CA GLY A 377 8.08 -8.90 3.27
C GLY A 377 8.03 -9.31 4.76
N ALA A 378 6.91 -9.08 5.45
CA ALA A 378 6.73 -9.33 6.88
C ALA A 378 5.68 -10.43 7.18
N ALA A 379 5.51 -11.40 6.27
CA ALA A 379 4.51 -12.48 6.38
C ALA A 379 4.66 -13.37 7.63
N ALA A 380 5.84 -13.39 8.26
CA ALA A 380 6.08 -14.18 9.47
C ALA A 380 5.29 -13.70 10.70
N GLN A 381 4.81 -12.44 10.68
CA GLN A 381 3.98 -11.89 11.76
C GLN A 381 2.56 -12.46 11.68
N LYS A 382 2.24 -13.35 12.64
CA LYS A 382 0.94 -14.04 12.69
C LYS A 382 -0.14 -13.31 13.50
N GLY A 383 0.21 -12.36 14.36
CA GLY A 383 -0.76 -11.62 15.18
C GLY A 383 -0.62 -10.11 15.00
N TYR A 384 -1.70 -9.39 15.25
CA TYR A 384 -1.74 -7.92 15.21
C TYR A 384 -0.68 -7.29 16.12
N PHE A 385 -0.60 -7.78 17.36
CA PHE A 385 0.32 -7.29 18.39
C PHE A 385 1.14 -8.44 18.97
N ALA A 386 1.92 -9.12 18.13
CA ALA A 386 2.77 -10.23 18.56
C ALA A 386 3.97 -9.74 19.39
N VAL A 387 4.34 -10.47 20.44
CA VAL A 387 5.58 -10.21 21.18
C VAL A 387 6.77 -10.33 20.23
N GLY A 388 7.69 -9.38 20.30
CA GLY A 388 8.84 -9.27 19.41
C GLY A 388 8.59 -8.44 18.14
N THR A 389 7.38 -7.92 17.91
CA THR A 389 7.11 -6.97 16.81
C THR A 389 7.02 -5.52 17.32
N PRO A 390 7.25 -4.51 16.47
CA PRO A 390 7.02 -3.12 16.86
C PRO A 390 5.56 -2.87 17.28
N PHE A 391 5.33 -1.97 18.24
CA PHE A 391 3.99 -1.53 18.59
C PHE A 391 3.48 -0.47 17.59
N ASP A 392 2.87 -0.97 16.51
CA ASP A 392 2.24 -0.19 15.46
C ASP A 392 0.72 -0.26 15.59
N ALA A 393 0.09 0.85 15.98
CA ALA A 393 -1.29 0.83 16.44
C ALA A 393 -2.05 2.10 16.08
N VAL A 394 -3.34 1.96 15.80
CA VAL A 394 -4.28 3.06 15.62
C VAL A 394 -5.23 3.10 16.81
N LEU A 395 -5.38 4.26 17.43
CA LEU A 395 -6.36 4.51 18.46
C LEU A 395 -7.56 5.24 17.86
N VAL A 396 -8.71 4.60 17.98
CA VAL A 396 -10.01 5.08 17.57
C VAL A 396 -10.74 5.71 18.75
N ASP A 397 -11.42 6.83 18.48
CA ASP A 397 -12.23 7.56 19.43
C ASP A 397 -13.42 6.74 19.96
N SER A 398 -13.31 6.24 21.18
CA SER A 398 -14.40 5.51 21.82
C SER A 398 -15.57 6.41 22.24
N ASP A 399 -15.39 7.74 22.29
CA ASP A 399 -16.48 8.68 22.57
C ASP A 399 -17.31 9.01 21.33
N HIS A 400 -16.88 8.58 20.13
CA HIS A 400 -17.66 8.80 18.92
C HIS A 400 -19.07 8.21 19.12
N PRO A 401 -20.18 8.95 18.86
CA PRO A 401 -21.52 8.50 19.24
C PRO A 401 -21.94 7.14 18.70
N LEU A 402 -21.43 6.75 17.51
CA LEU A 402 -21.69 5.44 16.93
C LEU A 402 -20.92 4.30 17.61
N LEU A 403 -19.80 4.59 18.26
CA LEU A 403 -18.94 3.60 18.94
C LEU A 403 -19.20 3.53 20.45
N ALA A 404 -19.51 4.66 21.08
CA ALA A 404 -19.70 4.76 22.53
C ALA A 404 -20.83 3.87 23.08
N VAL A 405 -21.83 3.55 22.25
CA VAL A 405 -22.98 2.70 22.57
C VAL A 405 -22.99 1.39 21.78
N CYS A 406 -21.89 1.06 21.12
CA CYS A 406 -21.77 -0.11 20.26
C CYS A 406 -21.29 -1.32 21.06
N GLU A 407 -21.97 -2.45 20.90
CA GLU A 407 -21.52 -3.72 21.48
C GLU A 407 -20.14 -4.13 20.90
N PRO A 408 -19.25 -4.77 21.69
CA PRO A 408 -17.90 -5.10 21.25
C PRO A 408 -17.82 -5.93 19.96
N ASP A 409 -18.80 -6.82 19.72
CA ASP A 409 -18.90 -7.66 18.52
C ASP A 409 -19.32 -6.88 17.26
N ARG A 410 -19.74 -5.60 17.41
CA ARG A 410 -20.17 -4.72 16.31
C ARG A 410 -19.24 -3.53 16.06
N LEU A 411 -18.21 -3.35 16.89
CA LEU A 411 -17.29 -2.22 16.79
C LEU A 411 -16.58 -2.17 15.43
N ILE A 412 -16.09 -3.31 14.94
CA ILE A 412 -15.35 -3.37 13.68
C ILE A 412 -16.27 -3.09 12.48
N ALA A 413 -17.43 -3.75 12.38
CA ALA A 413 -18.44 -3.41 11.37
C ALA A 413 -18.78 -1.91 11.39
N THR A 414 -19.03 -1.34 12.57
CA THR A 414 -19.38 0.08 12.71
C THR A 414 -18.26 0.97 12.20
N LEU A 415 -17.01 0.67 12.55
CA LEU A 415 -15.85 1.41 12.08
C LEU A 415 -15.70 1.32 10.55
N ILE A 416 -15.74 0.12 9.97
CA ILE A 416 -15.52 -0.06 8.53
C ILE A 416 -16.66 0.58 7.70
N TYR A 417 -17.91 0.36 8.09
CA TYR A 417 -19.06 0.77 7.26
C TYR A 417 -19.60 2.17 7.56
N ALA A 418 -19.30 2.73 8.73
CA ALA A 418 -19.79 4.05 9.13
C ALA A 418 -18.68 5.03 9.58
N GLY A 419 -17.44 4.56 9.75
CA GLY A 419 -16.33 5.40 10.17
C GLY A 419 -15.70 6.21 9.04
N ASP A 420 -14.97 7.25 9.42
CA ASP A 420 -14.10 8.01 8.53
C ASP A 420 -12.84 8.43 9.30
N VAL A 421 -11.99 9.26 8.70
CA VAL A 421 -10.73 9.69 9.33
C VAL A 421 -10.92 10.40 10.67
N THR A 422 -12.08 11.00 10.94
CA THR A 422 -12.36 11.68 12.22
C THR A 422 -12.46 10.71 13.40
N PHE A 423 -12.63 9.41 13.13
CA PHE A 423 -12.63 8.36 14.15
C PHE A 423 -11.22 8.10 14.67
N ILE A 424 -10.18 8.44 13.90
CA ILE A 424 -8.78 8.14 14.23
C ILE A 424 -8.18 9.31 15.00
N ARG A 425 -7.79 9.07 16.26
CA ARG A 425 -7.22 10.10 17.15
C ARG A 425 -5.71 10.04 17.25
N THR A 426 -5.16 8.85 17.46
CA THR A 426 -3.74 8.69 17.77
C THR A 426 -3.16 7.53 16.95
N LEU A 427 -1.94 7.69 16.47
CA LEU A 427 -1.17 6.61 15.85
C LEU A 427 0.13 6.41 16.61
N PHE A 428 0.42 5.15 16.93
CA PHE A 428 1.70 4.68 17.47
C PHE A 428 2.48 4.00 16.36
N GLN A 429 3.75 4.38 16.20
CA GLN A 429 4.72 3.73 15.33
C GLN A 429 5.90 3.28 16.17
N ALA A 430 6.17 1.97 16.23
CA ALA A 430 7.18 1.38 17.10
C ALA A 430 7.13 2.00 18.51
N GLY A 431 5.95 2.01 19.12
CA GLY A 431 5.75 2.57 20.46
C GLY A 431 5.85 4.09 20.58
N THR A 432 6.10 4.83 19.49
CA THR A 432 6.15 6.30 19.49
C THR A 432 4.87 6.87 18.94
N VAL A 433 4.20 7.75 19.69
CA VAL A 433 3.06 8.52 19.18
C VAL A 433 3.54 9.43 18.04
N ARG A 434 2.99 9.25 16.83
CA ARG A 434 3.28 10.08 15.64
C ARG A 434 2.16 11.07 15.35
N VAL A 435 0.93 10.67 15.62
CA VAL A 435 -0.29 11.45 15.46
C VAL A 435 -0.97 11.54 16.80
N GLU A 436 -1.41 12.74 17.16
CA GLU A 436 -2.15 13.00 18.39
C GLU A 436 -3.31 13.95 18.08
N ASN A 437 -4.52 13.59 18.50
CA ASN A 437 -5.77 14.29 18.18
C ASN A 437 -5.92 14.58 16.68
N GLY A 438 -5.63 13.58 15.84
CA GLY A 438 -5.72 13.67 14.39
C GLY A 438 -4.67 14.56 13.74
N ARG A 439 -3.61 14.98 14.45
CA ARG A 439 -2.55 15.84 13.93
C ARG A 439 -1.17 15.18 14.05
N HIS A 440 -0.45 15.10 12.93
CA HIS A 440 0.94 14.65 12.91
C HIS A 440 1.84 15.63 13.68
N ARG A 441 2.80 15.13 14.46
CA ARG A 441 3.68 15.97 15.31
C ARG A 441 4.49 17.02 14.54
N GLU A 442 4.88 16.71 13.32
CA GLU A 442 5.60 17.63 12.42
C GLU A 442 4.71 18.32 11.36
N ALA A 443 3.38 18.34 11.55
CA ALA A 443 2.43 18.76 10.51
C ALA A 443 2.76 20.12 9.87
N ASP A 444 3.14 21.14 10.64
CA ASP A 444 3.40 22.48 10.09
C ASP A 444 4.61 22.50 9.16
N ALA A 445 5.73 21.90 9.58
CA ALA A 445 6.95 21.87 8.79
C ALA A 445 6.78 21.04 7.50
N ILE A 446 6.06 19.92 7.59
CA ILE A 446 5.76 19.05 6.43
C ILE A 446 4.85 19.80 5.43
N ARG A 447 3.78 20.43 5.92
CA ARG A 447 2.83 21.18 5.06
C ARG A 447 3.49 22.39 4.38
N ALA A 448 4.37 23.09 5.08
CA ALA A 448 5.13 24.20 4.51
C ALA A 448 6.08 23.72 3.39
N ALA A 449 6.84 22.65 3.64
CA ALA A 449 7.74 22.06 2.65
C ALA A 449 6.99 21.57 1.40
N PHE A 450 5.88 20.87 1.59
CA PHE A 450 5.01 20.41 0.50
C PHE A 450 4.49 21.58 -0.35
N SER A 451 3.94 22.61 0.32
CA SER A 451 3.41 23.78 -0.38
C SER A 451 4.48 24.51 -1.18
N SER A 452 5.70 24.62 -0.63
CA SER A 452 6.85 25.20 -1.33
C SER A 452 7.23 24.38 -2.56
N ALA A 453 7.32 23.06 -2.42
CA ALA A 453 7.65 22.15 -3.51
C ALA A 453 6.61 22.20 -4.64
N LEU A 454 5.32 22.22 -4.32
CA LEU A 454 4.26 22.31 -5.34
C LEU A 454 4.23 23.65 -6.06
N ARG A 455 4.53 24.76 -5.36
CA ARG A 455 4.70 26.08 -6.00
C ARG A 455 5.90 26.08 -6.95
N ALA A 456 7.03 25.51 -6.53
CA ALA A 456 8.22 25.39 -7.37
C ALA A 456 7.95 24.52 -8.62
N LEU A 457 7.12 23.48 -8.49
CA LEU A 457 6.70 22.67 -9.62
C LEU A 457 5.73 23.38 -10.55
N ASN A 458 4.99 24.38 -10.06
CA ASN A 458 3.78 24.90 -10.71
C ASN A 458 2.82 23.77 -11.15
N SER A 459 2.55 22.81 -10.25
CA SER A 459 1.69 21.66 -10.57
C SER A 459 0.20 21.95 -10.36
N ARG A 460 -0.15 22.93 -9.51
CA ARG A 460 -1.55 23.23 -9.14
C ARG A 460 -2.03 24.62 -9.57
N GLY A 461 -1.30 25.33 -10.43
CA GLY A 461 -1.70 26.60 -11.04
C GLY A 461 -1.71 27.81 -10.10
N ASN A 462 -0.52 28.25 -9.66
CA ASN A 462 -0.36 29.54 -8.97
C ASN A 462 0.35 30.56 -9.85
#